data_AF-A0A4Q3UY62-F1
#
_entry.id   AF-A0A4Q3UY62-F1
#
_cell.length_a   1.000
_cell.length_b   1.000
_cell.length_c   1.000
_cell.angle_alpha   90.00
_cell.angle_beta   90.00
_cell.angle_gamma   90.00
#
_symmetry.space_group_name_H-M   'P 1'
#
loop_
_entity.id
_entity.type
_entity.pdbx_description
1 polymer ?
#
loop_
_entity_poly.entity_id
_entity_poly.type
_entity_poly.pdbx_seq_one_letter_code
_entity_poly.pdbx_strand_id
1 'polypeptide(L)'
;MALRKSTKIALGFALITAGSYGAYQVITDRMIMGETFSVLTPGRVNLVGIDPGAGYRIIVANSIAQLVETSGGFEGGESADGGGATEGSIKKRVPMKELLKTLQGDTKATGAFIASMNDIREDDTWPTTRIVWRAEDLRKAIEGGDAPLRKKLEHDLNMRIDGYPLPTLNYNSLEDGIMIDTPVSVTVNLHGKQTVVTGRVQEPYRPRMIKAVEEAYKDQGDVTRNVQAGYYKMEAEKLLEEPEKREKIGETLLARISPKVSEQRAEAPTRLLKFATIVVNDTLIDGASYNSYDGPDGRKRHDIAIDLKDEGRRRLWQFSKKRVGTQLLLVTDGIPISAPRIQHELAQSQMSISRLDDEVLVREAVNMLNEKKVATR
;
A
#
# COMPACT_ATOMS: atom_id res chain seq x y z
N MET A 1 -20.65 -47.76 45.18
CA MET A 1 -19.17 -47.78 45.11
C MET A 1 -18.65 -46.50 45.76
N ALA A 2 -18.11 -46.56 46.98
CA ALA A 2 -17.67 -45.38 47.70
C ALA A 2 -16.29 -44.92 47.17
N LEU A 3 -16.23 -43.75 46.53
CA LEU A 3 -14.98 -43.13 46.10
C LEU A 3 -14.03 -42.97 47.30
N ARG A 4 -12.81 -43.50 47.18
CA ARG A 4 -11.75 -43.39 48.20
C ARG A 4 -11.52 -41.91 48.53
N LYS A 5 -11.22 -41.60 49.81
CA LYS A 5 -11.05 -40.22 50.31
C LYS A 5 -10.03 -39.42 49.48
N SER A 6 -8.99 -40.06 48.95
CA SER A 6 -8.00 -39.44 48.05
C SER A 6 -8.60 -38.97 46.72
N THR A 7 -9.55 -39.72 46.16
CA THR A 7 -10.21 -39.36 44.89
C THR A 7 -11.15 -38.16 45.06
N LYS A 8 -11.79 -38.00 46.24
CA LYS A 8 -12.64 -36.83 46.54
C LYS A 8 -11.81 -35.55 46.72
N ILE A 9 -10.65 -35.66 47.36
CA ILE A 9 -9.72 -34.53 47.53
C ILE A 9 -9.14 -34.12 46.17
N ALA A 10 -8.74 -35.10 45.33
CA ALA A 10 -8.27 -34.83 43.98
C ALA A 10 -9.35 -34.19 43.09
N LEU A 11 -10.60 -34.65 43.17
CA LEU A 11 -11.72 -34.05 42.42
C LEU A 11 -12.04 -32.63 42.89
N GLY A 12 -11.99 -32.39 44.21
CA GLY A 12 -12.16 -31.06 44.79
C GLY A 12 -11.04 -30.10 44.39
N PHE A 13 -9.79 -30.55 44.40
CA PHE A 13 -8.65 -29.77 43.94
C PHE A 13 -8.72 -29.48 42.44
N ALA A 14 -9.12 -30.46 41.63
CA ALA A 14 -9.32 -30.28 40.19
C ALA A 14 -10.44 -29.26 39.89
N LEU A 15 -11.56 -29.30 40.63
CA LEU A 15 -12.66 -28.33 40.48
C LEU A 15 -12.26 -26.92 40.93
N ILE A 16 -11.52 -26.78 42.03
CA ILE A 16 -11.02 -25.47 42.48
C ILE A 16 -9.99 -24.93 41.49
N THR A 17 -9.11 -25.78 40.97
CA THR A 17 -8.09 -25.37 39.98
C THR A 17 -8.76 -24.97 38.66
N ALA A 18 -9.72 -25.77 38.18
CA ALA A 18 -10.49 -25.47 36.97
C ALA A 18 -11.36 -24.21 37.14
N GLY A 19 -12.02 -24.05 38.28
CA GLY A 19 -12.82 -22.87 38.61
C GLY A 19 -11.98 -21.61 38.75
N SER A 20 -10.80 -21.69 39.37
CA SER A 20 -9.86 -20.57 39.49
C SER A 20 -9.28 -20.18 38.14
N TYR A 21 -8.94 -21.16 37.29
CA TYR A 21 -8.47 -20.92 35.93
C TYR A 21 -9.57 -20.26 35.07
N GLY A 22 -10.81 -20.76 35.13
CA GLY A 22 -11.94 -20.18 34.40
C GLY A 22 -12.31 -18.78 34.89
N ALA A 23 -12.31 -18.54 36.19
CA ALA A 23 -12.57 -17.21 36.76
C ALA A 23 -11.47 -16.20 36.39
N TYR A 24 -10.20 -16.63 36.42
CA TYR A 24 -9.08 -15.81 35.99
C TYR A 24 -9.22 -15.38 34.53
N GLN A 25 -9.53 -16.32 33.63
CA GLN A 25 -9.80 -16.02 32.22
C GLN A 25 -10.96 -15.03 32.08
N VAL A 26 -12.13 -15.28 32.67
CA VAL A 26 -13.29 -14.37 32.53
C VAL A 26 -13.00 -12.95 33.05
N ILE A 27 -12.21 -12.81 34.11
CA ILE A 27 -11.83 -11.50 34.65
C ILE A 27 -10.82 -10.80 33.75
N THR A 28 -9.75 -11.48 33.32
CA THR A 28 -8.76 -10.89 32.41
C THR A 28 -9.41 -10.49 31.09
N ASP A 29 -10.32 -11.34 30.60
CA ASP A 29 -11.11 -11.11 29.40
C ASP A 29 -11.90 -9.82 29.47
N ARG A 30 -12.65 -9.60 30.57
CA ARG A 30 -13.40 -8.36 30.76
C ARG A 30 -12.49 -7.15 30.92
N MET A 31 -11.37 -7.31 31.63
CA MET A 31 -10.44 -6.21 31.89
C MET A 31 -9.80 -5.70 30.59
N ILE A 32 -9.22 -6.58 29.79
CA ILE A 32 -8.47 -6.18 28.57
C ILE A 32 -9.41 -5.81 27.43
N MET A 33 -10.54 -6.51 27.29
CA MET A 33 -11.50 -6.21 26.23
C MET A 33 -12.31 -4.95 26.51
N GLY A 34 -12.39 -4.54 27.78
CA GLY A 34 -12.98 -3.27 28.20
C GLY A 34 -12.07 -2.06 28.03
N GLU A 35 -10.76 -2.25 27.83
CA GLU A 35 -9.83 -1.15 27.58
C GLU A 35 -10.02 -0.55 26.18
N THR A 36 -10.23 0.77 26.12
CA THR A 36 -10.30 1.53 24.88
C THR A 36 -9.02 2.32 24.68
N PHE A 37 -8.30 2.02 23.61
CA PHE A 37 -7.07 2.72 23.27
C PHE A 37 -7.30 3.77 22.18
N SER A 38 -6.59 4.90 22.27
CA SER A 38 -6.53 5.87 21.19
C SER A 38 -5.87 5.25 19.95
N VAL A 39 -6.29 5.68 18.75
CA VAL A 39 -5.66 5.22 17.51
C VAL A 39 -4.21 5.73 17.46
N LEU A 40 -3.27 4.83 17.20
CA LEU A 40 -1.86 5.20 17.03
C LEU A 40 -1.62 5.72 15.62
N THR A 41 -0.89 6.83 15.53
CA THR A 41 -0.25 7.21 14.29
C THR A 41 1.00 6.39 14.07
N PRO A 42 1.32 6.03 12.82
CA PRO A 42 2.58 5.40 12.49
C PRO A 42 3.78 6.24 12.94
N GLY A 43 4.83 5.57 13.41
CA GLY A 43 6.13 6.17 13.66
C GLY A 43 7.23 5.58 12.76
N ARG A 44 8.49 5.65 13.20
CA ARG A 44 9.62 5.00 12.49
C ARG A 44 9.53 3.48 12.55
N VAL A 45 9.10 2.93 13.69
CA VAL A 45 8.89 1.49 13.86
C VAL A 45 7.43 1.22 14.19
N ASN A 46 6.86 0.21 13.52
CA ASN A 46 5.44 -0.11 13.62
C ASN A 46 5.23 -1.62 13.61
N LEU A 47 4.36 -2.10 14.49
CA LEU A 47 3.69 -3.40 14.35
C LEU A 47 2.32 -3.15 13.74
N VAL A 48 2.18 -3.55 12.49
CA VAL A 48 0.97 -3.36 11.70
C VAL A 48 0.18 -4.66 11.67
N GLY A 49 -1.03 -4.63 12.21
CA GLY A 49 -2.00 -5.69 12.07
C GLY A 49 -2.82 -5.49 10.80
N ILE A 50 -2.98 -6.54 10.00
CA ILE A 50 -3.81 -6.51 8.78
C ILE A 50 -4.89 -7.58 8.92
N ASP A 51 -6.14 -7.16 8.77
CA ASP A 51 -7.28 -8.08 8.79
C ASP A 51 -7.34 -8.89 7.47
N PRO A 52 -7.32 -10.23 7.52
CA PRO A 52 -7.43 -11.07 6.32
C PRO A 52 -8.72 -10.83 5.52
N GLY A 53 -9.78 -10.30 6.15
CA GLY A 53 -11.03 -9.94 5.48
C GLY A 53 -10.90 -8.84 4.43
N ALA A 54 -9.73 -8.19 4.32
CA ALA A 54 -9.45 -7.15 3.35
C ALA A 54 -9.11 -7.67 1.94
N GLY A 55 -8.90 -8.98 1.76
CA GLY A 55 -8.38 -9.56 0.51
C GLY A 55 -6.88 -9.34 0.32
N TYR A 56 -6.14 -9.12 1.41
CA TYR A 56 -4.69 -8.99 1.41
C TYR A 56 -4.06 -9.98 2.41
N ARG A 57 -2.88 -10.51 2.06
CA ARG A 57 -2.08 -11.38 2.94
C ARG A 57 -0.64 -10.93 2.97
N ILE A 58 0.06 -11.24 4.06
CA ILE A 58 1.49 -10.98 4.13
C ILE A 58 2.26 -12.23 3.67
N ILE A 59 3.10 -12.06 2.65
CA ILE A 59 4.02 -13.09 2.17
C ILE A 59 5.43 -12.69 2.57
N VAL A 60 6.18 -13.62 3.14
CA VAL A 60 7.62 -13.44 3.35
C VAL A 60 8.33 -14.13 2.20
N ALA A 61 9.04 -13.36 1.36
CA ALA A 61 9.81 -13.88 0.24
C ALA A 61 11.18 -13.19 0.21
N ASN A 62 12.24 -13.96 -0.02
CA ASN A 62 13.62 -13.48 0.00
C ASN A 62 13.93 -12.65 1.26
N SER A 63 13.54 -13.17 2.43
CA SER A 63 13.77 -12.53 3.74
C SER A 63 13.10 -11.18 3.94
N ILE A 64 12.18 -10.77 3.05
CA ILE A 64 11.41 -9.53 3.15
C ILE A 64 9.93 -9.87 3.24
N ALA A 65 9.26 -9.34 4.27
CA ALA A 65 7.81 -9.43 4.37
C ALA A 65 7.15 -8.47 3.37
N GLN A 66 6.09 -8.89 2.70
CA GLN A 66 5.39 -8.07 1.72
C GLN A 66 3.90 -8.28 1.88
N LEU A 67 3.15 -7.20 1.94
CA LEU A 67 1.70 -7.28 1.86
C LEU A 67 1.30 -7.40 0.38
N VAL A 68 0.50 -8.42 0.06
CA VAL A 68 0.03 -8.68 -1.30
C VAL A 68 -1.47 -8.90 -1.34
N GLU A 69 -2.09 -8.56 -2.47
CA GLU A 69 -3.49 -8.89 -2.75
C GLU A 69 -3.69 -10.40 -2.98
N THR A 70 -4.78 -10.97 -2.49
CA THR A 70 -5.16 -12.37 -2.66
C THR A 70 -6.33 -12.51 -3.63
N SER A 71 -6.18 -13.35 -4.66
CA SER A 71 -7.29 -13.86 -5.46
C SER A 71 -7.72 -15.23 -4.90
N GLY A 72 -8.86 -15.30 -4.20
CA GLY A 72 -9.46 -16.55 -3.73
C GLY A 72 -9.66 -16.61 -2.21
N GLY A 73 -10.82 -17.13 -1.80
CA GLY A 73 -11.24 -17.26 -0.41
C GLY A 73 -10.36 -18.23 0.42
N PHE A 74 -10.40 -18.03 1.73
CA PHE A 74 -9.77 -18.89 2.72
C PHE A 74 -10.33 -20.32 2.63
N GLU A 75 -9.52 -21.29 2.21
CA GLU A 75 -9.68 -22.66 2.69
C GLU A 75 -8.59 -22.93 3.71
N GLY A 76 -9.03 -23.02 4.98
CA GLY A 76 -8.20 -23.46 6.07
C GLY A 76 -7.94 -24.96 5.93
N GLY A 77 -6.68 -25.34 5.80
CA GLY A 77 -6.27 -26.73 5.80
C GLY A 77 -4.83 -26.90 5.34
N GLU A 78 -3.96 -27.23 6.30
CA GLU A 78 -2.73 -28.00 6.13
C GLU A 78 -1.53 -27.37 5.39
N SER A 79 -0.45 -27.22 6.17
CA SER A 79 0.93 -27.60 5.85
C SER A 79 1.55 -27.16 4.51
N ALA A 80 2.44 -26.16 4.57
CA ALA A 80 3.70 -26.18 3.81
C ALA A 80 4.67 -25.12 4.36
N ASP A 81 5.52 -25.54 5.28
CA ASP A 81 6.92 -25.10 5.25
C ASP A 81 7.48 -25.54 3.89
N GLY A 82 7.95 -24.59 3.07
CA GLY A 82 8.60 -24.84 1.79
C GLY A 82 7.63 -24.98 0.60
N GLY A 83 7.63 -23.98 -0.28
CA GLY A 83 6.92 -24.08 -1.57
C GLY A 83 6.99 -22.77 -2.35
N GLY A 84 7.67 -22.82 -3.49
CA GLY A 84 7.94 -21.67 -4.35
C GLY A 84 6.70 -20.87 -4.73
N ALA A 85 6.94 -19.62 -5.11
CA ALA A 85 5.92 -18.78 -5.73
C ALA A 85 5.30 -19.53 -6.92
N THR A 86 4.08 -20.05 -6.75
CA THR A 86 3.27 -20.51 -7.86
C THR A 86 3.06 -19.32 -8.80
N GLU A 87 3.64 -19.43 -10.00
CA GLU A 87 3.68 -18.47 -11.12
C GLU A 87 2.31 -18.03 -11.69
N GLY A 88 1.19 -18.35 -11.03
CA GLY A 88 -0.14 -18.16 -11.62
C GLY A 88 -1.03 -17.05 -11.04
N SER A 89 -0.63 -16.35 -9.97
CA SER A 89 -1.44 -15.25 -9.40
C SER A 89 -0.59 -14.00 -9.26
N ILE A 90 -0.97 -12.94 -9.97
CA ILE A 90 -0.29 -11.64 -9.93
C ILE A 90 -0.43 -11.09 -8.50
N LYS A 91 0.62 -11.25 -7.69
CA LYS A 91 0.70 -10.78 -6.30
C LYS A 91 0.99 -9.27 -6.30
N LYS A 92 -0.05 -8.44 -6.34
CA LYS A 92 0.11 -6.98 -6.27
C LYS A 92 0.74 -6.57 -4.95
N ARG A 93 1.97 -6.07 -4.97
CA ARG A 93 2.73 -5.63 -3.79
C ARG A 93 2.22 -4.28 -3.30
N VAL A 94 1.92 -4.18 -2.01
CA VAL A 94 1.54 -2.92 -1.37
C VAL A 94 2.78 -2.10 -1.00
N PRO A 95 2.81 -0.80 -1.33
CA PRO A 95 3.90 0.10 -0.95
C PRO A 95 3.76 0.54 0.53
N MET A 96 4.48 -0.15 1.43
CA MET A 96 4.34 0.03 2.88
C MET A 96 4.72 1.43 3.38
N LYS A 97 5.75 2.05 2.80
CA LYS A 97 6.18 3.40 3.15
C LYS A 97 5.06 4.42 2.88
N GLU A 98 4.46 4.34 1.70
CA GLU A 98 3.36 5.21 1.28
C GLU A 98 2.08 4.93 2.07
N LEU A 99 1.79 3.66 2.40
CA LEU A 99 0.69 3.27 3.30
C LEU A 99 0.83 3.93 4.67
N LEU A 100 2.00 3.79 5.31
CA LEU A 100 2.23 4.36 6.64
C LEU A 100 2.15 5.89 6.64
N LYS A 101 2.71 6.55 5.63
CA LYS A 101 2.60 8.01 5.47
C LYS A 101 1.16 8.46 5.19
N THR A 102 0.38 7.68 4.45
CA THR A 102 -1.05 7.93 4.23
C THR A 102 -1.83 7.86 5.56
N LEU A 103 -1.50 6.89 6.42
CA LEU A 103 -2.04 6.79 7.79
C LEU A 103 -1.56 7.91 8.73
N GLN A 104 -0.59 8.73 8.32
CA GLN A 104 -0.19 9.98 8.99
C GLN A 104 -0.85 11.22 8.38
N GLY A 105 -1.63 11.07 7.29
CA GLY A 105 -2.28 12.18 6.59
C GLY A 105 -1.42 12.87 5.53
N ASP A 106 -0.29 12.30 5.11
CA ASP A 106 0.56 12.85 4.05
C ASP A 106 -0.14 12.73 2.67
N THR A 107 -0.56 13.87 2.12
CA THR A 107 -1.29 13.94 0.83
C THR A 107 -0.44 13.51 -0.36
N LYS A 108 0.88 13.79 -0.34
CA LYS A 108 1.79 13.38 -1.42
C LYS A 108 1.98 11.88 -1.41
N ALA A 109 2.21 11.30 -0.23
CA ALA A 109 2.29 9.85 -0.09
C ALA A 109 0.96 9.16 -0.43
N THR A 110 -0.17 9.80 -0.12
CA THR A 110 -1.51 9.32 -0.50
C THR A 110 -1.65 9.20 -2.01
N GLY A 111 -1.19 10.20 -2.78
CA GLY A 111 -1.20 10.15 -4.24
C GLY A 111 -0.37 8.99 -4.79
N ALA A 112 0.86 8.82 -4.28
CA ALA A 112 1.75 7.71 -4.66
C ALA A 112 1.20 6.33 -4.25
N PHE A 113 0.58 6.24 -3.07
CA PHE A 113 -0.08 5.04 -2.59
C PHE A 113 -1.21 4.63 -3.54
N ILE A 114 -2.10 5.56 -3.88
CA ILE A 114 -3.23 5.31 -4.79
C ILE A 114 -2.70 4.93 -6.18
N ALA A 115 -1.70 5.63 -6.72
CA ALA A 115 -1.11 5.32 -8.02
C ALA A 115 -0.58 3.88 -8.07
N SER A 116 0.26 3.50 -7.10
CA SER A 116 0.83 2.15 -7.01
C SER A 116 -0.24 1.07 -6.81
N MET A 117 -1.27 1.35 -6.00
CA MET A 117 -2.42 0.48 -5.81
C MET A 117 -3.34 0.40 -7.04
N ASN A 118 -3.13 1.21 -8.07
CA ASN A 118 -3.85 1.16 -9.35
C ASN A 118 -2.92 0.82 -10.53
N ASP A 119 -1.72 0.29 -10.25
CA ASP A 119 -0.70 -0.06 -11.26
C ASP A 119 -0.27 1.12 -12.15
N ILE A 120 -0.43 2.34 -11.64
CA ILE A 120 0.08 3.56 -12.25
C ILE A 120 1.50 3.74 -11.72
N ARG A 121 2.49 3.33 -12.52
CA ARG A 121 3.91 3.44 -12.20
C ARG A 121 4.61 4.20 -13.31
N GLU A 122 5.60 4.97 -12.90
CA GLU A 122 6.53 5.58 -13.83
C GLU A 122 7.38 4.47 -14.47
N ASP A 123 7.37 4.45 -15.80
CA ASP A 123 8.14 3.54 -16.63
C ASP A 123 8.78 4.32 -17.79
N ASP A 124 9.52 3.62 -18.64
CA ASP A 124 10.25 4.23 -19.77
C ASP A 124 9.33 4.91 -20.81
N THR A 125 8.00 4.72 -20.71
CA THR A 125 7.02 5.36 -21.61
C THR A 125 6.51 6.70 -21.07
N TRP A 126 6.89 7.08 -19.84
CA TRP A 126 6.53 8.37 -19.28
C TRP A 126 7.36 9.49 -19.91
N PRO A 127 6.75 10.68 -20.10
CA PRO A 127 7.44 11.79 -20.71
C PRO A 127 8.56 12.33 -19.83
N THR A 128 9.67 12.70 -20.47
CA THR A 128 10.81 13.31 -19.80
C THR A 128 10.47 14.72 -19.35
N THR A 129 9.78 15.49 -20.20
CA THR A 129 9.26 16.81 -19.86
C THR A 129 7.77 16.71 -19.51
N ARG A 130 7.43 16.99 -18.25
CA ARG A 130 6.05 16.83 -17.76
C ARG A 130 5.26 18.13 -17.88
N ILE A 131 4.42 18.23 -18.91
CA ILE A 131 3.39 19.28 -18.98
C ILE A 131 2.18 18.82 -18.17
N VAL A 132 2.08 19.29 -16.91
CA VAL A 132 1.04 18.85 -15.98
C VAL A 132 -0.26 19.63 -16.18
N TRP A 133 -1.34 18.91 -16.41
CA TRP A 133 -2.70 19.41 -16.53
C TRP A 133 -3.57 18.90 -15.39
N ARG A 134 -3.99 19.83 -14.52
CA ARG A 134 -4.92 19.53 -13.43
C ARG A 134 -6.30 19.20 -13.97
N ALA A 135 -6.97 18.22 -13.36
CA ALA A 135 -8.36 17.85 -13.70
C ALA A 135 -9.31 19.07 -13.69
N GLU A 136 -9.12 19.99 -12.76
CA GLU A 136 -9.90 21.22 -12.64
C GLU A 136 -9.72 22.14 -13.87
N ASP A 137 -8.50 22.27 -14.38
CA ASP A 137 -8.20 23.10 -15.55
C ASP A 137 -8.62 22.42 -16.86
N LEU A 138 -8.53 21.08 -16.93
CA LEU A 138 -9.08 20.30 -18.04
C LEU A 138 -10.59 20.48 -18.19
N ARG A 139 -11.35 20.44 -17.08
CA ARG A 139 -12.80 20.72 -17.11
C ARG A 139 -13.10 22.13 -17.59
N LYS A 140 -12.36 23.14 -17.13
CA LYS A 140 -12.54 24.52 -17.59
C LYS A 140 -12.24 24.68 -19.08
N ALA A 141 -11.19 24.03 -19.57
CA ALA A 141 -10.78 24.06 -20.98
C ALA A 141 -11.81 23.38 -21.91
N ILE A 142 -12.44 22.29 -21.45
CA ILE A 142 -13.34 21.46 -22.27
C ILE A 142 -14.81 21.89 -22.12
N GLU A 143 -15.30 22.01 -20.89
CA GLU A 143 -16.70 22.28 -20.56
C GLU A 143 -16.95 23.77 -20.26
N GLY A 144 -16.03 24.41 -19.53
CA GLY A 144 -16.21 25.76 -18.99
C GLY A 144 -16.11 26.90 -20.02
N GLY A 145 -15.75 26.61 -21.26
CA GLY A 145 -15.64 27.61 -22.33
C GLY A 145 -14.45 28.57 -22.20
N ASP A 146 -13.45 28.24 -21.37
CA ASP A 146 -12.23 29.04 -21.23
C ASP A 146 -11.37 28.93 -22.51
N ALA A 147 -11.54 29.91 -23.41
CA ALA A 147 -10.88 29.89 -24.72
C ALA A 147 -9.34 29.93 -24.64
N PRO A 148 -8.71 30.72 -23.74
CA PRO A 148 -7.27 30.64 -23.49
C PRO A 148 -6.80 29.25 -23.07
N LEU A 149 -7.45 28.63 -22.07
CA LEU A 149 -7.08 27.30 -21.60
C LEU A 149 -7.33 26.25 -22.67
N ARG A 150 -8.42 26.34 -23.42
CA ARG A 150 -8.70 25.44 -24.54
C ARG A 150 -7.61 25.50 -25.60
N LYS A 151 -7.22 26.70 -26.05
CA LYS A 151 -6.14 26.86 -27.03
C LYS A 151 -4.82 26.29 -26.53
N LYS A 152 -4.50 26.51 -25.25
CA LYS A 152 -3.31 25.94 -24.62
C LYS A 152 -3.38 24.41 -24.59
N LEU A 153 -4.52 23.84 -24.19
CA LEU A 153 -4.72 22.39 -24.18
C LEU A 153 -4.58 21.78 -25.57
N GLU A 154 -5.21 22.38 -26.58
CA GLU A 154 -5.11 21.91 -27.97
C GLU A 154 -3.65 21.98 -28.47
N HIS A 155 -2.93 23.05 -28.13
CA HIS A 155 -1.50 23.20 -28.44
C HIS A 155 -0.62 22.15 -27.75
N ASP A 156 -0.86 21.87 -26.47
CA ASP A 156 -0.13 20.87 -25.70
C ASP A 156 -0.47 19.42 -26.11
N LEU A 157 -1.62 19.22 -26.80
CA LEU A 157 -2.05 17.92 -27.32
C LEU A 157 -1.70 17.72 -28.81
N ASN A 158 -1.21 18.75 -29.51
CA ASN A 158 -1.06 18.77 -30.97
C ASN A 158 -2.34 18.44 -31.76
N MET A 159 -3.50 18.59 -31.12
CA MET A 159 -4.80 18.21 -31.66
C MET A 159 -5.90 19.07 -31.06
N ARG A 160 -6.95 19.32 -31.83
CA ARG A 160 -8.17 19.96 -31.32
C ARG A 160 -8.94 19.00 -30.42
N ILE A 161 -9.69 19.53 -29.45
CA ILE A 161 -10.45 18.67 -28.51
C ILE A 161 -11.53 17.82 -29.19
N ASP A 162 -11.94 18.19 -30.40
CA ASP A 162 -12.89 17.46 -31.24
C ASP A 162 -12.23 16.37 -32.12
N GLY A 163 -10.91 16.18 -31.99
CA GLY A 163 -10.16 15.17 -32.71
C GLY A 163 -9.65 15.59 -34.09
N TYR A 164 -9.82 16.84 -34.50
CA TYR A 164 -9.17 17.34 -35.72
C TYR A 164 -7.69 17.67 -35.49
N PRO A 165 -6.81 17.43 -36.49
CA PRO A 165 -5.41 17.84 -36.42
C PRO A 165 -5.28 19.37 -36.40
N LEU A 166 -4.19 19.87 -35.82
CA LEU A 166 -3.83 21.28 -35.86
C LEU A 166 -3.00 21.59 -37.11
N PRO A 167 -3.06 22.83 -37.63
CA PRO A 167 -2.25 23.24 -38.78
C PRO A 167 -0.76 23.40 -38.43
N THR A 168 -0.43 23.49 -37.14
CA THR A 168 0.93 23.70 -36.64
C THR A 168 1.27 22.65 -35.61
N LEU A 169 2.49 22.13 -35.68
CA LEU A 169 3.01 21.11 -34.77
C LEU A 169 3.87 21.74 -33.67
N ASN A 170 3.54 21.45 -32.41
CA ASN A 170 4.36 21.69 -31.24
C ASN A 170 5.25 20.46 -31.01
N TYR A 171 6.51 20.56 -31.42
CA TYR A 171 7.49 19.46 -31.32
C TYR A 171 7.72 18.99 -29.88
N ASN A 172 7.67 19.90 -28.89
CA ASN A 172 7.91 19.53 -27.50
C ASN A 172 6.81 18.59 -26.97
N SER A 173 5.57 18.78 -27.42
CA SER A 173 4.43 17.97 -26.99
C SER A 173 4.19 16.73 -27.85
N LEU A 174 4.95 16.55 -28.94
CA LEU A 174 4.78 15.42 -29.85
C LEU A 174 5.18 14.11 -29.15
N GLU A 175 6.34 14.11 -28.50
CA GLU A 175 6.86 12.97 -27.76
C GLU A 175 6.31 12.94 -26.34
N ASP A 176 6.27 14.08 -25.65
CA ASP A 176 5.94 14.11 -24.22
C ASP A 176 4.43 14.10 -23.92
N GLY A 177 3.58 14.66 -24.78
CA GLY A 177 2.15 14.82 -24.47
C GLY A 177 1.86 15.63 -23.22
N ILE A 178 0.85 15.22 -22.46
CA ILE A 178 0.47 15.84 -21.18
C ILE A 178 0.42 14.81 -20.04
N MET A 179 0.61 15.29 -18.80
CA MET A 179 0.36 14.54 -17.57
C MET A 179 -0.95 14.99 -16.96
N ILE A 180 -1.96 14.12 -16.94
CA ILE A 180 -3.25 14.39 -16.29
C ILE A 180 -3.08 14.20 -14.79
N ASP A 181 -3.36 15.26 -14.03
CA ASP A 181 -3.24 15.30 -12.57
C ASP A 181 -4.64 15.31 -11.91
N THR A 182 -5.06 14.14 -11.42
CA THR A 182 -6.40 13.89 -10.90
C THR A 182 -6.41 13.80 -9.37
N PRO A 183 -7.25 14.58 -8.65
CA PRO A 183 -7.42 14.42 -7.22
C PRO A 183 -8.25 13.16 -6.92
N VAL A 184 -7.75 12.33 -6.00
CA VAL A 184 -8.42 11.12 -5.51
C VAL A 184 -8.44 11.16 -3.99
N SER A 185 -9.63 11.02 -3.40
CA SER A 185 -9.83 11.13 -1.96
C SER A 185 -10.07 9.77 -1.34
N VAL A 186 -9.39 9.50 -0.22
CA VAL A 186 -9.55 8.28 0.58
C VAL A 186 -9.89 8.66 2.02
N THR A 187 -10.58 7.77 2.72
CA THR A 187 -10.88 7.96 4.16
C THR A 187 -9.86 7.22 5.01
N VAL A 188 -9.22 7.94 5.92
CA VAL A 188 -8.24 7.40 6.88
C VAL A 188 -8.67 7.71 8.31
N ASN A 189 -8.31 6.84 9.25
CA ASN A 189 -8.55 7.08 10.67
C ASN A 189 -7.33 7.79 11.29
N LEU A 190 -7.37 9.12 11.35
CA LEU A 190 -6.33 9.93 11.97
C LEU A 190 -6.73 10.26 13.41
N HIS A 191 -5.96 9.78 14.38
CA HIS A 191 -6.19 10.05 15.81
C HIS A 191 -7.61 9.68 16.29
N GLY A 192 -8.22 8.62 15.75
CA GLY A 192 -9.57 8.19 16.12
C GLY A 192 -10.69 8.88 15.36
N LYS A 193 -10.35 9.80 14.44
CA LYS A 193 -11.31 10.52 13.59
C LYS A 193 -11.16 10.09 12.13
N GLN A 194 -12.26 9.66 11.53
CA GLN A 194 -12.33 9.48 10.08
C GLN A 194 -12.11 10.83 9.40
N THR A 195 -11.04 10.91 8.63
CA THR A 195 -10.59 12.11 7.94
C THR A 195 -10.41 11.79 6.47
N VAL A 196 -10.94 12.65 5.61
CA VAL A 196 -10.74 12.55 4.16
C VAL A 196 -9.38 13.15 3.82
N VAL A 197 -8.53 12.36 3.16
CA VAL A 197 -7.22 12.80 2.68
C VAL A 197 -7.22 12.67 1.17
N THR A 198 -6.88 13.76 0.49
CA THR A 198 -6.85 13.83 -0.98
C THR A 198 -5.42 13.74 -1.47
N GLY A 199 -5.12 12.66 -2.19
CA GLY A 199 -3.89 12.50 -2.96
C GLY A 199 -4.10 12.93 -4.41
N ARG A 200 -3.01 13.26 -5.11
CA ARG A 200 -3.03 13.60 -6.53
C ARG A 200 -2.32 12.50 -7.33
N VAL A 201 -3.01 11.94 -8.32
CA VAL A 201 -2.55 10.83 -9.16
C VAL A 201 -2.28 11.37 -10.56
N GLN A 202 -1.05 11.15 -11.05
CA GLN A 202 -0.63 11.58 -12.38
C GLN A 202 -0.62 10.41 -13.34
N GLU A 203 -1.15 10.63 -14.56
CA GLU A 203 -1.11 9.65 -15.65
C GLU A 203 -0.75 10.34 -16.98
N PRO A 204 0.10 9.75 -17.82
CA PRO A 204 0.39 10.31 -19.14
C PRO A 204 -0.82 10.15 -20.07
N TYR A 205 -1.05 11.15 -20.92
CA TYR A 205 -2.03 11.11 -21.98
C TYR A 205 -1.48 11.71 -23.27
N ARG A 206 -1.68 10.97 -24.36
CA ARG A 206 -1.35 11.36 -25.73
C ARG A 206 -2.49 10.92 -26.65
N PRO A 207 -3.00 11.82 -27.52
CA PRO A 207 -4.02 11.44 -28.50
C PRO A 207 -3.56 10.31 -29.42
N ARG A 208 -4.50 9.49 -29.89
CA ARG A 208 -4.18 8.30 -30.69
C ARG A 208 -3.39 8.60 -31.96
N MET A 209 -3.73 9.69 -32.65
CA MET A 209 -3.01 10.11 -33.86
C MET A 209 -1.56 10.49 -33.53
N ILE A 210 -1.32 11.21 -32.44
CA ILE A 210 0.04 11.59 -32.02
C ILE A 210 0.89 10.37 -31.68
N LYS A 211 0.31 9.37 -31.01
CA LYS A 211 0.97 8.09 -30.78
C LYS A 211 1.33 7.37 -32.08
N ALA A 212 0.45 7.40 -33.08
CA ALA A 212 0.71 6.79 -34.39
C ALA A 212 1.85 7.51 -35.14
N VAL A 213 1.95 8.83 -34.99
CA VAL A 213 3.03 9.64 -35.56
C VAL A 213 4.37 9.24 -34.96
N GLU A 214 4.49 9.16 -33.63
CA GLU A 214 5.72 8.70 -32.96
C GLU A 214 6.09 7.27 -33.36
N GLU A 215 5.13 6.35 -33.34
CA GLU A 215 5.32 4.95 -33.71
C GLU A 215 5.90 4.80 -35.13
N ALA A 216 5.56 5.70 -36.05
CA ALA A 216 6.03 5.65 -37.43
C ALA A 216 7.54 5.95 -37.58
N TYR A 217 8.17 6.60 -36.59
CA TYR A 217 9.58 7.00 -36.67
C TYR A 217 10.43 6.60 -35.46
N LYS A 218 9.86 6.00 -34.40
CA LYS A 218 10.61 5.65 -33.17
C LYS A 218 11.82 4.75 -33.39
N ASP A 219 11.80 3.90 -34.43
CA ASP A 219 12.88 2.97 -34.77
C ASP A 219 13.87 3.55 -35.79
N GLN A 220 13.68 4.81 -36.19
CA GLN A 220 14.57 5.52 -37.12
C GLN A 220 15.58 6.34 -36.31
N GLY A 221 16.88 6.11 -36.54
CA GLY A 221 17.93 6.95 -35.95
C GLY A 221 17.93 8.37 -36.54
N ASP A 222 18.13 9.38 -35.69
CA ASP A 222 18.24 10.81 -36.04
C ASP A 222 17.09 11.37 -36.91
N VAL A 223 15.87 11.30 -36.38
CA VAL A 223 14.69 11.87 -37.04
C VAL A 223 14.70 13.40 -36.98
N THR A 224 14.82 14.05 -38.15
CA THR A 224 14.74 15.52 -38.23
C THR A 224 13.30 16.02 -38.05
N ARG A 225 13.14 17.27 -37.62
CA ARG A 225 11.82 17.93 -37.48
C ARG A 225 10.99 17.90 -38.78
N ASN A 226 11.64 17.99 -39.94
CA ASN A 226 10.95 17.91 -41.23
C ASN A 226 10.34 16.53 -41.48
N VAL A 227 11.03 15.48 -41.04
CA VAL A 227 10.53 14.10 -41.13
C VAL A 227 9.36 13.89 -40.17
N GLN A 228 9.46 14.36 -38.93
CA GLN A 228 8.36 14.33 -37.95
C GLN A 228 7.10 15.06 -38.48
N ALA A 229 7.28 16.24 -39.06
CA ALA A 229 6.18 16.99 -39.67
C ALA A 229 5.57 16.26 -40.88
N GLY A 230 6.39 15.54 -41.66
CA GLY A 230 5.93 14.68 -42.75
C GLY A 230 5.02 13.55 -42.26
N TYR A 231 5.43 12.81 -41.22
CA TYR A 231 4.61 11.77 -40.62
C TYR A 231 3.33 12.34 -39.99
N TYR A 232 3.42 13.48 -39.30
CA TYR A 232 2.25 14.17 -38.77
C TYR A 232 1.24 14.51 -39.87
N LYS A 233 1.71 15.08 -40.98
CA LYS A 233 0.86 15.43 -42.12
C LYS A 233 0.19 14.19 -42.72
N MET A 234 0.93 13.11 -42.91
CA MET A 234 0.40 11.85 -43.44
C MET A 234 -0.71 11.27 -42.55
N GLU A 235 -0.50 11.22 -41.23
CA GLU A 235 -1.53 10.74 -40.30
C GLU A 235 -2.72 11.72 -40.20
N ALA A 236 -2.49 13.02 -40.37
CA ALA A 236 -3.53 14.02 -40.37
C ALA A 236 -4.45 13.88 -41.59
N GLU A 237 -3.87 13.64 -42.78
CA GLU A 237 -4.60 13.40 -44.02
C GLU A 237 -5.46 12.14 -43.93
N LYS A 238 -4.91 11.02 -43.45
CA LYS A 238 -5.69 9.79 -43.20
C LYS A 238 -6.89 10.04 -42.29
N LEU A 239 -6.70 10.81 -41.22
CA LEU A 239 -7.75 11.11 -40.24
C LEU A 239 -8.84 12.04 -40.81
N LEU A 240 -8.50 12.89 -41.78
CA LEU A 240 -9.44 13.74 -42.50
C LEU A 240 -10.25 12.95 -43.54
N GLU A 241 -9.64 11.93 -44.17
CA GLU A 241 -10.31 11.01 -45.10
C GLU A 241 -11.26 10.04 -44.38
N GLU A 242 -10.97 9.69 -43.12
CA GLU A 242 -11.75 8.75 -42.29
C GLU A 242 -12.24 9.41 -40.98
N PRO A 243 -13.18 10.38 -41.02
CA PRO A 243 -13.58 11.17 -39.86
C PRO A 243 -14.21 10.34 -38.73
N GLU A 244 -14.77 9.18 -39.03
CA GLU A 244 -15.35 8.23 -38.07
C GLU A 244 -14.30 7.59 -37.16
N LYS A 245 -13.03 7.55 -37.58
CA LYS A 245 -11.95 7.00 -36.76
C LYS A 245 -11.45 8.03 -35.74
N ARG A 246 -11.88 9.29 -35.77
CA ARG A 246 -11.39 10.33 -34.86
C ARG A 246 -11.63 10.00 -33.40
N GLU A 247 -10.60 10.19 -32.60
CA GLU A 247 -10.74 10.18 -31.16
C GLU A 247 -11.47 11.45 -30.72
N LYS A 248 -12.53 11.29 -29.93
CA LYS A 248 -13.18 12.41 -29.27
C LYS A 248 -12.40 12.81 -28.01
N ILE A 249 -11.30 13.52 -28.21
CA ILE A 249 -10.30 13.84 -27.17
C ILE A 249 -10.94 14.47 -25.92
N GLY A 250 -11.85 15.43 -26.11
CA GLY A 250 -12.58 16.05 -25.00
C GLY A 250 -13.36 15.04 -24.16
N GLU A 251 -14.11 14.14 -24.80
CA GLU A 251 -14.86 13.07 -24.12
C GLU A 251 -13.90 12.10 -23.41
N THR A 252 -12.79 11.71 -24.05
CA THR A 252 -11.76 10.84 -23.46
C THR A 252 -11.14 11.44 -22.21
N LEU A 253 -10.74 12.72 -22.25
CA LEU A 253 -10.14 13.43 -21.12
C LEU A 253 -11.13 13.56 -19.96
N LEU A 254 -12.38 13.96 -20.25
CA LEU A 254 -13.43 14.07 -19.23
C LEU A 254 -13.76 12.72 -18.58
N ALA A 255 -13.77 11.64 -19.36
CA ALA A 255 -13.98 10.28 -18.84
C ALA A 255 -12.88 9.90 -17.84
N ARG A 256 -11.61 10.22 -18.13
CA ARG A 256 -10.46 9.92 -17.25
C ARG A 256 -10.48 10.68 -15.94
N ILE A 257 -10.92 11.93 -15.94
CA ILE A 257 -11.01 12.77 -14.73
C ILE A 257 -12.38 12.72 -14.05
N SER A 258 -13.26 11.81 -14.48
CA SER A 258 -14.62 11.71 -13.98
C SER A 258 -14.66 11.29 -12.50
N PRO A 259 -15.68 11.71 -11.72
CA PRO A 259 -15.82 11.29 -10.32
C PRO A 259 -15.83 9.77 -10.16
N LYS A 260 -16.46 9.05 -11.10
CA LYS A 260 -16.51 7.60 -11.14
C LYS A 260 -15.12 6.97 -11.19
N VAL A 261 -14.20 7.52 -12.00
CA VAL A 261 -12.81 7.02 -12.07
C VAL A 261 -12.07 7.30 -10.77
N SER A 262 -12.26 8.48 -10.16
CA SER A 262 -11.68 8.77 -8.84
C SER A 262 -12.20 7.82 -7.75
N GLU A 263 -13.50 7.51 -7.73
CA GLU A 263 -14.09 6.55 -6.80
C GLU A 263 -13.54 5.13 -7.01
N GLN A 264 -13.45 4.67 -8.26
CA GLN A 264 -12.85 3.38 -8.61
C GLN A 264 -11.39 3.30 -8.13
N ARG A 265 -10.60 4.35 -8.37
CA ARG A 265 -9.20 4.42 -7.94
C ARG A 265 -9.06 4.43 -6.41
N ALA A 266 -10.05 4.95 -5.69
CA ALA A 266 -10.03 5.02 -4.24
C ALA A 266 -10.42 3.70 -3.56
N GLU A 267 -11.07 2.75 -4.26
CA GLU A 267 -11.70 1.58 -3.66
C GLU A 267 -10.69 0.66 -2.95
N ALA A 268 -9.70 0.15 -3.67
CA ALA A 268 -8.67 -0.73 -3.12
C ALA A 268 -7.83 -0.04 -2.02
N PRO A 269 -7.32 1.19 -2.22
CA PRO A 269 -6.67 1.96 -1.14
C PRO A 269 -7.53 2.10 0.12
N THR A 270 -8.80 2.49 -0.02
CA THR A 270 -9.70 2.72 1.12
C THR A 270 -9.99 1.41 1.86
N ARG A 271 -10.20 0.32 1.12
CA ARG A 271 -10.39 -1.02 1.71
C ARG A 271 -9.18 -1.39 2.56
N LEU A 272 -7.97 -1.27 2.03
CA LEU A 272 -6.77 -1.62 2.77
C LEU A 272 -6.56 -0.71 4.00
N LEU A 273 -6.72 0.60 3.85
CA LEU A 273 -6.58 1.56 4.95
C LEU A 273 -7.57 1.31 6.09
N LYS A 274 -8.78 0.83 5.77
CA LYS A 274 -9.80 0.45 6.77
C LYS A 274 -9.37 -0.74 7.63
N PHE A 275 -8.61 -1.68 7.07
CA PHE A 275 -8.23 -2.93 7.72
C PHE A 275 -6.79 -2.96 8.24
N ALA A 276 -5.97 -1.97 7.89
CA ALA A 276 -4.65 -1.74 8.46
C ALA A 276 -4.77 -1.06 9.83
N THR A 277 -4.20 -1.66 10.87
CA THR A 277 -4.20 -1.10 12.23
C THR A 277 -2.78 -1.06 12.77
N ILE A 278 -2.35 0.10 13.25
CA ILE A 278 -1.10 0.23 14.01
C ILE A 278 -1.37 -0.25 15.44
N VAL A 279 -0.83 -1.42 15.79
CA VAL A 279 -1.04 -2.04 17.11
C VAL A 279 -0.05 -1.47 18.12
N VAL A 280 1.22 -1.34 17.70
CA VAL A 280 2.32 -0.78 18.48
C VAL A 280 3.15 0.10 17.55
N ASN A 281 3.60 1.25 18.05
CA ASN A 281 4.60 2.08 17.38
C ASN A 281 5.82 2.27 18.30
N ASP A 282 6.83 2.95 17.79
CA ASP A 282 8.06 3.36 18.48
C ASP A 282 7.84 4.07 19.82
N THR A 283 6.69 4.70 20.10
CA THR A 283 6.43 5.35 21.40
C THR A 283 6.12 4.34 22.52
N LEU A 284 5.72 3.13 22.15
CA LEU A 284 5.27 2.07 23.04
C LEU A 284 6.30 0.94 23.21
N ILE A 285 7.54 1.17 22.78
CA ILE A 285 8.66 0.23 22.86
C ILE A 285 9.73 0.79 23.80
N ASP A 286 10.25 -0.03 24.72
CA ASP A 286 11.32 0.32 25.67
C ASP A 286 12.72 -0.05 25.15
N GLY A 287 12.80 -1.05 24.28
CA GLY A 287 14.04 -1.44 23.62
C GLY A 287 13.90 -2.69 22.79
N ALA A 288 14.99 -3.08 22.14
CA ALA A 288 15.09 -4.34 21.46
C ALA A 288 16.50 -4.93 21.56
N SER A 289 16.58 -6.25 21.42
CA SER A 289 17.83 -6.98 21.28
C SER A 289 17.66 -8.04 20.20
N TYR A 290 18.78 -8.58 19.70
CA TYR A 290 18.73 -9.77 18.85
C TYR A 290 19.75 -10.79 19.31
N ASN A 291 19.47 -12.05 18.99
CA ASN A 291 20.38 -13.17 19.18
C ASN A 291 20.55 -13.91 17.85
N SER A 292 21.75 -14.44 17.60
CA SER A 292 22.07 -15.22 16.41
C SER A 292 22.40 -16.65 16.81
N TYR A 293 21.90 -17.63 16.07
CA TYR A 293 22.18 -19.04 16.32
C TYR A 293 22.27 -19.82 15.00
N ASP A 294 22.95 -20.96 15.01
CA ASP A 294 23.01 -21.85 13.86
C ASP A 294 21.72 -22.69 13.82
N GLY A 295 20.98 -22.57 12.73
CA GLY A 295 19.75 -23.30 12.49
C GLY A 295 20.01 -24.79 12.21
N PRO A 296 18.96 -25.64 12.28
CA PRO A 296 19.07 -27.06 11.96
C PRO A 296 19.52 -27.34 10.51
N ASP A 297 19.33 -26.36 9.63
CA ASP A 297 19.73 -26.34 8.22
C ASP A 297 21.19 -25.85 8.00
N GLY A 298 21.93 -25.59 9.09
CA GLY A 298 23.29 -25.05 9.04
C GLY A 298 23.36 -23.57 8.62
N ARG A 299 22.21 -22.90 8.48
CA ARG A 299 22.14 -21.47 8.19
C ARG A 299 22.05 -20.68 9.48
N LYS A 300 22.71 -19.52 9.53
CA LYS A 300 22.52 -18.59 10.65
C LYS A 300 21.10 -18.05 10.63
N ARG A 301 20.48 -18.07 11.80
CA ARG A 301 19.16 -17.52 12.06
C ARG A 301 19.25 -16.50 13.17
N HIS A 302 18.34 -15.53 13.14
CA HIS A 302 18.33 -14.41 14.06
C HIS A 302 16.95 -14.27 14.69
N ASP A 303 16.93 -14.07 16.00
CA ASP A 303 15.71 -13.80 16.76
C ASP A 303 15.78 -12.36 17.29
N ILE A 304 14.71 -11.58 17.11
CA ILE A 304 14.56 -10.25 17.71
C ILE A 304 13.67 -10.36 18.94
N ALA A 305 14.12 -9.82 20.07
CA ALA A 305 13.30 -9.59 21.25
C ALA A 305 12.99 -8.09 21.37
N ILE A 306 11.70 -7.74 21.46
CA ILE A 306 11.20 -6.37 21.57
C ILE A 306 10.54 -6.22 22.95
N ASP A 307 11.05 -5.29 23.75
CA ASP A 307 10.50 -4.97 25.06
C ASP A 307 9.46 -3.86 24.93
N LEU A 308 8.23 -4.14 25.33
CA LEU A 308 7.07 -3.27 25.19
C LEU A 308 6.78 -2.56 26.51
N LYS A 309 6.39 -1.28 26.40
CA LYS A 309 5.76 -0.55 27.51
C LYS A 309 4.44 -1.20 27.86
N ASP A 310 3.95 -0.91 29.06
CA ASP A 310 2.67 -1.42 29.56
C ASP A 310 1.50 -1.23 28.58
N GLU A 311 1.37 -0.04 27.99
CA GLU A 311 0.32 0.21 27.00
C GLU A 311 0.53 -0.60 25.71
N GLY A 312 1.77 -0.70 25.20
CA GLY A 312 2.10 -1.51 24.03
C GLY A 312 1.77 -2.99 24.24
N ARG A 313 2.13 -3.52 25.42
CA ARG A 313 1.78 -4.88 25.86
C ARG A 313 0.27 -5.09 25.87
N ARG A 314 -0.51 -4.20 26.52
CA ARG A 314 -1.97 -4.36 26.61
C ARG A 314 -2.67 -4.24 25.26
N ARG A 315 -2.22 -3.34 24.37
CA ARG A 315 -2.71 -3.25 22.99
C ARG A 315 -2.44 -4.52 22.20
N LEU A 316 -1.22 -5.06 22.28
CA LEU A 316 -0.84 -6.29 21.61
C LEU A 316 -1.61 -7.50 22.15
N TRP A 317 -1.84 -7.56 23.46
CA TRP A 317 -2.66 -8.60 24.09
C TRP A 317 -4.10 -8.53 23.60
N GLN A 318 -4.71 -7.34 23.60
CA GLN A 318 -6.08 -7.13 23.11
C GLN A 318 -6.21 -7.51 21.62
N PHE A 319 -5.22 -7.13 20.80
CA PHE A 319 -5.20 -7.44 19.37
C PHE A 319 -5.05 -8.95 19.11
N SER A 320 -4.02 -9.57 19.69
CA SER A 320 -3.71 -11.00 19.49
C SER A 320 -4.85 -11.91 19.91
N LYS A 321 -5.56 -11.54 20.97
CA LYS A 321 -6.72 -12.28 21.46
C LYS A 321 -7.91 -12.27 20.51
N LYS A 322 -8.21 -11.11 19.89
CA LYS A 322 -9.29 -10.99 18.89
C LYS A 322 -8.94 -11.67 17.56
N ARG A 323 -7.65 -11.93 17.32
CA ARG A 323 -7.11 -12.21 15.98
C ARG A 323 -6.03 -13.30 16.00
N VAL A 324 -6.26 -14.39 16.73
CA VAL A 324 -5.40 -15.57 16.69
C VAL A 324 -5.34 -16.10 15.24
N GLY A 325 -4.15 -16.46 14.78
CA GLY A 325 -3.90 -16.93 13.42
C GLY A 325 -3.67 -15.84 12.38
N THR A 326 -3.78 -14.55 12.74
CA THR A 326 -3.41 -13.43 11.86
C THR A 326 -1.90 -13.16 11.90
N GLN A 327 -1.39 -12.41 10.92
CA GLN A 327 0.02 -11.98 10.86
C GLN A 327 0.17 -10.54 11.35
N LEU A 328 1.27 -10.27 12.05
CA LEU A 328 1.70 -8.92 12.44
C LEU A 328 2.91 -8.54 11.59
N LEU A 329 2.83 -7.45 10.86
CA LEU A 329 3.93 -6.95 10.05
C LEU A 329 4.79 -5.98 10.86
N LEU A 330 6.05 -6.34 11.13
CA LEU A 330 7.04 -5.41 11.65
C LEU A 330 7.58 -4.57 10.49
N VAL A 331 7.46 -3.24 10.61
CA VAL A 331 7.95 -2.28 9.63
C VAL A 331 8.88 -1.28 10.31
N THR A 332 10.06 -1.07 9.74
CA THR A 332 11.04 -0.07 10.19
C THR A 332 11.37 0.89 9.04
N ASP A 333 11.16 2.19 9.23
CA ASP A 333 11.32 3.26 8.23
C ASP A 333 10.62 2.96 6.88
N GLY A 334 9.47 2.28 6.94
CA GLY A 334 8.68 1.88 5.77
C GLY A 334 9.15 0.58 5.10
N ILE A 335 10.21 -0.05 5.62
CA ILE A 335 10.73 -1.34 5.15
C ILE A 335 10.12 -2.46 6.00
N PRO A 336 9.35 -3.38 5.40
CA PRO A 336 8.80 -4.52 6.11
C PRO A 336 9.90 -5.57 6.40
N ILE A 337 10.12 -5.85 7.68
CA ILE A 337 11.20 -6.72 8.17
C ILE A 337 10.71 -8.16 8.36
N SER A 338 9.55 -8.33 8.98
CA SER A 338 9.03 -9.66 9.32
C SER A 338 7.52 -9.68 9.45
N ALA A 339 6.93 -10.86 9.35
CA ALA A 339 5.49 -11.05 9.45
C ALA A 339 5.12 -12.24 10.35
N PRO A 340 5.50 -12.25 11.64
CA PRO A 340 5.16 -13.34 12.54
C PRO A 340 3.65 -13.58 12.60
N ARG A 341 3.27 -14.85 12.59
CA ARG A 341 1.89 -15.27 12.80
C ARG A 341 1.60 -15.35 14.29
N ILE A 342 0.49 -14.78 14.72
CA ILE A 342 0.01 -14.88 16.11
C ILE A 342 -0.48 -16.30 16.34
N GLN A 343 0.30 -17.12 17.04
CA GLN A 343 -0.06 -18.50 17.36
C GLN A 343 -0.88 -18.61 18.67
N HIS A 344 -0.64 -17.69 19.60
CA HIS A 344 -1.28 -17.64 20.91
C HIS A 344 -1.42 -16.17 21.36
N GLU A 345 -2.16 -15.94 22.44
CA GLU A 345 -2.32 -14.61 23.03
C GLU A 345 -0.96 -14.04 23.49
N LEU A 346 -0.66 -12.82 23.07
CA LEU A 346 0.60 -12.13 23.37
C LEU A 346 0.40 -11.19 24.57
N ALA A 347 0.42 -11.76 25.78
CA ALA A 347 0.20 -11.03 27.03
C ALA A 347 1.48 -10.50 27.70
N GLN A 348 2.64 -10.96 27.25
CA GLN A 348 3.95 -10.70 27.84
C GLN A 348 4.49 -9.32 27.46
N SER A 349 5.29 -8.72 28.34
CA SER A 349 5.98 -7.43 28.07
C SER A 349 7.08 -7.55 27.02
N GLN A 350 7.55 -8.76 26.74
CA GLN A 350 8.55 -9.02 25.71
C GLN A 350 7.91 -9.84 24.59
N MET A 351 8.14 -9.41 23.35
CA MET A 351 7.73 -10.14 22.14
C MET A 351 8.97 -10.63 21.41
N SER A 352 9.01 -11.91 21.07
CA SER A 352 10.05 -12.49 20.23
C SER A 352 9.56 -12.70 18.80
N ILE A 353 10.41 -12.34 17.84
CA ILE A 353 10.24 -12.64 16.41
C ILE A 353 11.38 -13.55 16.04
N SER A 354 11.08 -14.82 15.77
CA SER A 354 12.09 -15.84 15.57
C SER A 354 12.39 -16.16 14.10
N ARG A 355 13.56 -16.75 13.85
CA ARG A 355 13.97 -17.38 12.56
C ARG A 355 14.13 -16.41 11.40
N LEU A 356 14.63 -15.21 11.65
CA LEU A 356 14.97 -14.25 10.58
C LEU A 356 16.30 -14.64 9.92
N ASP A 357 16.38 -14.48 8.60
CA ASP A 357 17.52 -14.92 7.79
C ASP A 357 18.57 -13.80 7.55
N ASP A 358 18.15 -12.53 7.62
CA ASP A 358 18.99 -11.39 7.25
C ASP A 358 19.50 -10.65 8.51
N GLU A 359 20.78 -10.84 8.84
CA GLU A 359 21.41 -10.19 10.00
C GLU A 359 21.45 -8.66 9.85
N VAL A 360 21.64 -8.14 8.64
CA VAL A 360 21.78 -6.71 8.40
C VAL A 360 20.46 -6.02 8.69
N LEU A 361 19.36 -6.53 8.13
CA LEU A 361 18.01 -6.02 8.40
C LEU A 361 17.64 -6.14 9.88
N VAL A 362 18.00 -7.24 10.54
CA VAL A 362 17.76 -7.45 11.98
C VAL A 362 18.51 -6.42 12.82
N ARG A 363 19.79 -6.22 12.55
CA ARG A 363 20.64 -5.28 13.28
C ARG A 363 20.18 -3.85 13.08
N GLU A 364 19.85 -3.47 11.85
CA GLU A 364 19.29 -2.15 11.54
C GLU A 364 17.96 -1.91 12.26
N ALA A 365 17.06 -2.90 12.26
CA ALA A 365 15.79 -2.81 12.98
C ALA A 365 15.99 -2.63 14.50
N VAL A 366 16.90 -3.40 15.12
CA VAL A 366 17.23 -3.27 16.55
C VAL A 366 17.88 -1.91 16.86
N ASN A 367 18.77 -1.44 16.00
CA ASN A 367 19.39 -0.11 16.16
C ASN A 367 18.32 0.98 16.11
N MET A 368 17.42 0.96 15.12
CA MET A 368 16.31 1.92 15.02
C MET A 368 15.37 1.88 16.24
N LEU A 369 15.08 0.69 16.76
CA LEU A 369 14.28 0.50 17.97
C LEU A 369 14.97 1.09 19.22
N ASN A 370 16.30 1.08 19.27
CA ASN A 370 17.09 1.57 20.40
C ASN A 370 17.55 3.04 20.26
N GLU A 371 17.60 3.62 19.05
CA GLU A 371 18.05 5.00 18.79
C GLU A 371 17.29 6.07 19.60
N LYS A 372 16.04 5.79 20.00
CA LYS A 372 15.29 6.63 20.95
C LYS A 372 15.97 6.84 22.30
N LYS A 373 16.88 5.96 22.72
CA LYS A 373 17.64 6.12 23.96
C LYS A 373 18.74 7.17 23.87
N VAL A 374 19.21 7.51 22.67
CA VAL A 374 20.38 8.40 22.49
C VAL A 374 19.98 9.88 22.37
N ALA A 375 18.82 10.17 21.76
CA ALA A 375 18.36 11.55 21.56
C ALA A 375 17.76 12.23 22.81
N THR A 376 17.74 11.54 23.95
CA THR A 376 17.10 12.03 25.20
C THR A 376 18.06 12.08 26.39
N ARG A 377 19.37 12.31 26.15
CA ARG A 377 20.36 12.58 27.19
C ARG A 377 20.91 13.99 27.11
#